data_AF-A0A6N9P0H9-F1
#
_entry.id   AF-A0A6N9P0H9-F1
#
_cell.length_a   1.000
_cell.length_b   1.000
_cell.length_c   1.000
_cell.angle_alpha   90.00
_cell.angle_beta   90.00
_cell.angle_gamma   90.00
#
_symmetry.space_group_name_H-M   'P 1'
#
loop_
_entity.id
_entity.type
_entity.pdbx_description
1 polymer ?
#
loop_
_entity_poly.entity_id
_entity_poly.type
_entity_poly.pdbx_seq_one_letter_code
_entity_poly.pdbx_strand_id
1 'polypeptide(L)' 'MRLKEIRNRKSLSLRALSELSGVSQRTIEDIERFDRCKVDTAIKLADALEVSLDELCRDLPPTG' A
#
# COMPACT_ATOMS: atom_id res chain seq x y z
N MET A 1 -7.69 0.98 -3.39
CA MET A 1 -6.34 0.47 -3.11
C MET A 1 -6.42 -0.46 -1.92
N ARG A 2 -5.78 -1.63 -2.04
CA ARG A 2 -5.89 -2.70 -1.02
C ARG A 2 -4.76 -2.63 0.01
N LEU A 3 -4.21 -1.44 0.25
CA LEU A 3 -3.01 -1.27 1.07
C LEU A 3 -3.21 -1.81 2.49
N LYS A 4 -4.34 -1.51 3.12
CA LYS A 4 -4.70 -2.01 4.45
C LYS A 4 -4.85 -3.53 4.51
N GLU A 5 -5.42 -4.12 3.48
CA GLU A 5 -5.59 -5.58 3.38
C GLU A 5 -4.25 -6.28 3.21
N ILE A 6 -3.44 -5.84 2.25
CA ILE A 6 -2.11 -6.40 1.97
C ILE A 6 -1.21 -6.28 3.21
N ARG A 7 -1.25 -5.11 3.87
CA ARG A 7 -0.56 -4.85 5.12
C ARG A 7 -0.99 -5.81 6.24
N ASN A 8 -2.29 -6.05 6.40
CA ASN A 8 -2.80 -7.04 7.35
C ASN A 8 -2.39 -8.47 6.99
N ARG A 9 -2.46 -8.86 5.71
CA ARG A 9 -2.01 -10.19 5.26
C ARG A 9 -0.54 -10.44 5.57
N LYS A 10 0.30 -9.41 5.44
CA LYS A 10 1.72 -9.46 5.79
C LYS A 10 2.00 -9.24 7.29
N SER A 11 0.99 -9.06 8.12
CA SER A 11 1.14 -8.72 9.56
C SER A 11 2.10 -7.54 9.79
N LEU A 12 2.08 -6.55 8.88
CA LEU A 12 2.94 -5.38 8.95
C LEU A 12 2.25 -4.22 9.69
N SER A 13 2.94 -3.69 10.69
CA SER A 13 2.52 -2.45 11.35
C SER A 13 2.77 -1.23 10.45
N LEU A 14 2.03 -0.14 10.65
CA LEU A 14 2.27 1.14 9.94
C LEU A 14 3.73 1.59 10.06
N ARG A 15 4.31 1.43 11.26
CA ARG A 15 5.73 1.73 11.52
C ARG A 15 6.66 0.86 10.69
N ALA A 16 6.43 -0.46 10.64
CA ALA A 16 7.27 -1.38 9.87
C ALA A 16 7.19 -1.08 8.36
N LEU A 17 5.98 -0.87 7.83
CA LEU A 17 5.79 -0.48 6.43
C LEU A 17 6.45 0.87 6.13
N SER A 18 6.38 1.81 7.06
CA SER A 18 7.03 3.12 6.95
C SER A 18 8.55 3.00 6.90
N GLU A 19 9.14 2.17 7.75
CA GLU A 19 10.58 1.91 7.75
C GLU A 19 11.04 1.17 6.48
N LEU A 20 10.26 0.22 5.97
CA LEU A 20 10.58 -0.53 4.75
C LEU A 20 10.45 0.32 3.47
N SER A 21 9.36 1.08 3.34
CA SER A 21 9.08 1.88 2.14
C SER A 21 9.76 3.26 2.13
N GLY A 22 10.26 3.70 3.30
CA GLY A 22 10.75 5.07 3.48
C GLY A 22 9.64 6.13 3.41
N VAL A 23 8.36 5.72 3.46
CA VAL A 23 7.20 6.60 3.41
C VAL A 23 6.73 6.89 4.84
N SER A 24 6.48 8.14 5.18
CA SER A 24 6.00 8.52 6.52
C SER A 24 4.69 7.83 6.88
N GLN A 25 4.54 7.40 8.13
CA GLN A 25 3.30 6.78 8.64
C GLN A 25 2.04 7.61 8.32
N ARG A 26 2.15 8.95 8.43
CA ARG A 26 1.07 9.88 8.08
C ARG A 26 0.66 9.78 6.61
N THR A 27 1.63 9.63 5.71
CA THR A 27 1.36 9.44 4.29
C THR A 27 0.71 8.09 4.05
N ILE A 28 1.15 7.03 4.72
CA ILE A 28 0.52 5.71 4.61
C ILE A 28 -0.95 5.77 5.07
N GLU A 29 -1.22 6.42 6.19
CA GLU A 29 -2.58 6.59 6.72
C GLU A 29 -3.46 7.43 5.78
N ASP A 30 -2.91 8.50 5.20
CA ASP A 30 -3.58 9.32 4.18
C ASP A 30 -3.93 8.49 2.94
N ILE A 31 -3.01 7.62 2.49
CA ILE A 31 -3.25 6.71 1.37
C ILE A 31 -4.32 5.67 1.71
N GLU A 32 -4.31 5.10 2.93
CA GLU A 32 -5.36 4.17 3.38
C GLU A 32 -6.74 4.86 3.47
N ARG A 33 -6.78 6.17 3.73
CA ARG A 33 -8.01 6.93 3.91
C ARG A 33 -8.57 7.52 2.61
N PHE A 34 -7.72 8.11 1.79
CA PHE A 34 -8.10 8.80 0.57
C PHE A 34 -7.95 7.93 -0.68
N ASP A 35 -7.29 6.78 -0.55
CA ASP A 35 -7.05 5.84 -1.64
C ASP A 35 -6.27 6.47 -2.80
N ARG A 36 -5.49 7.52 -2.50
CA ARG A 36 -4.71 8.28 -3.49
C ARG A 36 -3.28 8.41 -3.02
N CYS A 37 -2.36 8.02 -3.88
CA CYS A 37 -0.92 8.19 -3.67
C CYS A 37 -0.25 8.61 -4.99
N LYS A 38 0.96 9.15 -4.88
CA LYS A 38 1.79 9.38 -6.07
C LYS A 38 2.33 8.04 -6.55
N VAL A 39 2.56 7.92 -7.86
CA VAL A 39 3.16 6.72 -8.46
C VAL A 39 4.50 6.36 -7.80
N ASP A 40 5.34 7.35 -7.49
CA ASP A 40 6.59 7.14 -6.74
C ASP A 40 6.37 6.47 -5.37
N THR A 41 5.36 6.93 -4.62
CA THR A 41 5.00 6.36 -3.31
C THR A 41 4.40 4.96 -3.47
N ALA A 42 3.56 4.76 -4.48
CA ALA A 42 2.99 3.46 -4.80
C ALA A 42 4.09 2.43 -5.12
N ILE A 43 5.12 2.81 -5.89
CA ILE A 43 6.25 1.94 -6.21
C ILE A 43 6.98 1.54 -4.93
N LYS A 44 7.32 2.49 -4.06
CA LYS A 44 8.01 2.22 -2.79
C LYS A 44 7.20 1.31 -1.86
N LEU A 45 5.88 1.52 -1.80
CA LEU A 45 5.00 0.69 -0.99
C LEU A 45 4.84 -0.70 -1.58
N ALA A 46 4.70 -0.82 -2.90
CA ALA A 46 4.62 -2.08 -3.62
C ALA A 46 5.90 -2.91 -3.42
N ASP A 47 7.07 -2.28 -3.58
CA ASP A 47 8.38 -2.87 -3.36
C ASP A 47 8.57 -3.34 -1.91
N ALA A 48 8.28 -2.46 -0.93
CA ALA A 48 8.32 -2.80 0.49
C ALA A 48 7.34 -3.91 0.90
N LEU A 49 6.20 -3.99 0.22
CA LEU A 49 5.20 -5.04 0.41
C LEU A 49 5.49 -6.25 -0.47
N GLU A 50 6.55 -6.27 -1.29
CA GLU A 50 6.85 -7.29 -2.31
C GLU A 50 5.60 -7.71 -3.10
N VAL A 51 4.77 -6.74 -3.46
CA VAL A 51 3.60 -6.94 -4.32
C VAL A 51 3.74 -6.07 -5.55
N SER A 52 3.02 -6.41 -6.60
CA SER A 52 2.96 -5.58 -7.79
C SER A 52 2.16 -4.31 -7.55
N LEU A 53 2.50 -3.23 -8.26
CA LEU A 53 1.68 -2.00 -8.30
C LEU A 53 0.24 -2.29 -8.70
N ASP A 54 0.03 -3.23 -9.63
CA ASP A 54 -1.32 -3.67 -9.98
C ASP A 54 -1.99 -4.31 -8.78
N GLU A 55 -1.41 -5.27 -8.06
CA GLU A 55 -2.05 -5.85 -6.87
C GLU A 55 -2.38 -4.81 -5.78
N LEU A 56 -1.54 -3.79 -5.61
CA LEU A 56 -1.78 -2.68 -4.69
C LEU A 56 -2.97 -1.80 -5.11
N CYS A 57 -3.06 -1.50 -6.41
CA CYS A 57 -4.03 -0.56 -6.98
C CYS A 57 -5.31 -1.22 -7.53
N ARG A 58 -5.30 -2.54 -7.72
CA ARG A 58 -6.34 -3.29 -8.42
C ARG A 58 -7.54 -3.50 -7.50
N ASP A 59 -8.50 -2.60 -7.65
CA ASP A 59 -9.90 -2.83 -7.38
C ASP A 59 -10.48 -3.54 -8.61
N LEU A 60 -10.30 -4.87 -8.71
CA LEU A 60 -10.98 -5.60 -9.79
C LEU A 60 -12.47 -5.58 -9.46
N PRO A 61 -13.36 -5.09 -10.35
CA PRO A 61 -14.74 -5.54 -10.30
C PRO A 61 -14.73 -7.08 -10.41
N PRO A 62 -15.63 -7.80 -9.70
CA PRO A 62 -15.76 -9.23 -9.89
C PRO A 62 -15.99 -9.46 -11.38
N THR A 63 -15.05 -10.11 -12.04
CA THR A 63 -15.21 -10.51 -13.44
C THR A 63 -16.22 -11.65 -13.40
N GLY A 64 -17.48 -11.29 -13.65
CA GLY A 64 -18.59 -12.20 -13.92
C GLY A 64 -19.00 -12.07 -15.38
#